data_AF-A0A810MXV2-F1
#
_entry.id   AF-A0A810MXV2-F1
#
_cell.length_a   1.000
_cell.length_b   1.000
_cell.length_c   1.000
_cell.angle_alpha   90.00
_cell.angle_beta   90.00
_cell.angle_gamma   90.00
#
_symmetry.space_group_name_H-M   'P 1'
#
loop_
_entity.id
_entity.type
_entity.pdbx_description
1 polymer ?
#
loop_
_entity_poly.entity_id
_entity_poly.type
_entity_poly.pdbx_seq_one_letter_code
_entity_poly.pdbx_strand_id
1 'polypeptide(L)'
;MTESSGGATGPGFAELDALPTEELRERAFAVARENRDIGFFWSVLRHLPHADDAAELDGSPNSVGPTIDDAVALWREFTGHGYDEAEPLLRAAFIDYLLKH
;
A
#
# COMPACT_ATOMS: atom_id res chain seq x y z
N MET A 1 5.50 -8.95 35.98
CA MET A 1 4.88 -7.70 35.52
C MET A 1 3.83 -8.08 34.50
N THR A 2 2.59 -7.72 34.78
CA THR A 2 1.39 -8.12 34.03
C THR A 2 1.05 -7.05 33.02
N GLU A 3 1.05 -7.38 31.73
CA GLU A 3 0.23 -6.67 30.75
C GLU A 3 -0.41 -7.72 29.83
N SER A 4 -1.63 -8.12 30.19
CA SER A 4 -2.59 -8.75 29.30
C SER A 4 -3.88 -7.95 29.46
N SER A 5 -4.24 -7.19 28.42
CA SER A 5 -5.57 -6.61 28.12
C SER A 5 -5.42 -5.89 26.78
N GLY A 6 -5.93 -6.41 25.65
CA GLY A 6 -7.29 -6.16 25.15
C GLY A 6 -7.35 -4.82 24.39
N GLY A 7 -7.80 -4.68 23.14
CA GLY A 7 -8.39 -5.58 22.16
C GLY A 7 -8.82 -4.78 20.93
N ALA A 8 -8.75 -5.41 19.76
CA ALA A 8 -9.56 -5.17 18.56
C ALA A 8 -9.28 -6.37 17.64
N THR A 9 -10.22 -6.75 16.80
CA THR A 9 -10.16 -7.96 15.95
C THR A 9 -9.23 -7.77 14.74
N GLY A 10 -8.04 -7.22 14.97
CA GLY A 10 -7.00 -6.88 14.00
C GLY A 10 -5.75 -6.34 14.71
N PRO A 11 -4.59 -6.32 14.04
CA PRO A 11 -3.35 -5.78 14.63
C PRO A 11 -3.56 -4.30 15.01
N GLY A 12 -3.19 -3.93 16.24
CA GLY A 12 -3.29 -2.54 16.70
C GLY A 12 -2.23 -1.64 16.05
N PHE A 13 -2.43 -0.31 16.06
CA PHE A 13 -1.48 0.65 15.46
C PHE A 13 -0.04 0.42 15.94
N ALA A 14 0.16 0.18 17.24
CA ALA A 14 1.49 -0.04 17.80
C ALA A 14 2.15 -1.36 17.32
N GLU A 15 1.35 -2.37 16.99
CA GLU A 15 1.87 -3.63 16.43
C GLU A 15 2.28 -3.43 14.98
N LEU A 16 1.47 -2.73 14.20
CA LEU A 16 1.78 -2.37 12.80
C LEU A 16 2.98 -1.42 12.71
N ASP A 17 3.05 -0.40 13.58
CA ASP A 17 4.18 0.53 13.64
C ASP A 17 5.47 -0.12 14.17
N ALA A 18 5.40 -1.32 14.76
CA ALA A 18 6.61 -2.09 15.06
C ALA A 18 7.16 -2.86 13.85
N LEU A 19 6.35 -3.07 12.80
CA LEU A 19 6.73 -3.84 11.61
C LEU A 19 7.58 -3.03 10.63
N PRO A 20 8.48 -3.65 9.86
CA PRO A 20 9.19 -2.96 8.78
C PRO A 20 8.22 -2.52 7.67
N THR A 21 8.54 -1.43 6.96
CA THR A 21 7.71 -0.87 5.89
C THR A 21 7.43 -1.89 4.78
N GLU A 22 8.39 -2.77 4.49
CA GLU A 22 8.22 -3.87 3.54
C GLU A 22 7.12 -4.85 3.96
N GLU A 23 7.04 -5.20 5.24
CA GLU A 23 6.03 -6.12 5.75
C GLU A 23 4.64 -5.46 5.84
N LEU A 24 4.60 -4.16 6.18
CA LEU A 24 3.38 -3.36 6.11
C LEU A 24 2.82 -3.31 4.68
N ARG A 25 3.69 -3.08 3.69
CA ARG A 25 3.32 -3.10 2.28
C ARG A 25 2.73 -4.46 1.90
N GLU A 26 3.42 -5.55 2.20
CA GLU A 26 2.96 -6.89 1.82
C GLU A 26 1.60 -7.22 2.41
N ARG A 27 1.40 -6.91 3.69
CA ARG A 27 0.10 -7.10 4.35
C ARG A 27 -0.98 -6.22 3.72
N ALA A 28 -0.70 -4.93 3.50
CA ALA A 28 -1.67 -4.01 2.91
C ALA A 28 -2.04 -4.41 1.48
N PHE A 29 -1.07 -4.86 0.69
CA PHE A 29 -1.27 -5.33 -0.68
C PHE A 29 -2.04 -6.64 -0.72
N ALA A 30 -1.81 -7.55 0.22
CA ALA A 30 -2.58 -8.78 0.35
C ALA A 30 -4.06 -8.46 0.63
N VAL A 31 -4.33 -7.63 1.63
CA VAL A 31 -5.70 -7.19 1.98
C VAL A 31 -6.37 -6.46 0.81
N ALA A 32 -5.65 -5.54 0.17
CA ALA A 32 -6.16 -4.82 -0.98
C ALA A 32 -6.44 -5.74 -2.19
N ARG A 33 -5.62 -6.77 -2.41
CA ARG A 33 -5.86 -7.77 -3.46
C ARG A 33 -7.09 -8.62 -3.18
N GLU A 34 -7.30 -9.03 -1.94
CA GLU A 34 -8.50 -9.76 -1.52
C GLU A 34 -9.76 -8.92 -1.68
N ASN A 35 -9.70 -7.64 -1.29
CA ASN A 35 -10.80 -6.68 -1.42
C ASN A 35 -10.97 -6.12 -2.84
N ARG A 36 -10.03 -6.42 -3.75
CA ARG A 36 -9.92 -5.83 -5.08
C ARG A 36 -9.93 -4.30 -5.08
N ASP A 37 -9.24 -3.72 -4.11
CA ASP A 37 -9.23 -2.29 -3.85
C ASP A 37 -8.21 -1.56 -4.74
N ILE A 38 -8.59 -1.35 -6.00
CA ILE A 38 -7.79 -0.64 -6.99
C ILE A 38 -7.54 0.83 -6.56
N GLY A 39 -8.45 1.41 -5.77
CA GLY A 39 -8.34 2.78 -5.27
C GLY A 39 -7.18 2.95 -4.29
N PHE A 40 -7.01 1.98 -3.39
CA PHE A 40 -5.86 1.95 -2.48
C PHE A 40 -4.53 1.90 -3.25
N PHE A 41 -4.39 0.99 -4.23
CA PHE A 41 -3.18 0.90 -5.04
C PHE A 41 -2.83 2.23 -5.73
N TRP A 42 -3.83 2.91 -6.31
CA TRP A 42 -3.64 4.23 -6.90
C TRP A 42 -3.28 5.31 -5.89
N SER A 43 -3.87 5.27 -4.70
CA SER A 43 -3.56 6.22 -3.62
C SER A 43 -2.09 6.12 -3.20
N VAL A 44 -1.59 4.89 -3.08
CA VAL A 44 -0.20 4.63 -2.68
C VAL A 44 0.76 4.97 -3.83
N LEU A 45 0.44 4.63 -5.08
CA LEU A 45 1.25 4.99 -6.25
C LEU A 45 1.38 6.49 -6.44
N ARG A 46 0.33 7.28 -6.18
CA ARG A 46 0.37 8.76 -6.26
C ARG A 46 1.39 9.39 -5.32
N HIS A 47 1.79 8.68 -4.26
CA HIS A 47 2.75 9.17 -3.28
C HIS A 47 4.21 8.93 -3.69
N LEU A 48 4.44 8.20 -4.78
CA LEU A 48 5.77 8.00 -5.33
C LEU A 48 6.16 9.14 -6.28
N PRO A 49 7.44 9.59 -6.27
CA PRO A 49 7.96 10.41 -7.34
C PRO A 49 7.89 9.58 -8.64
N HIS A 50 7.42 10.17 -9.75
CA HIS A 50 7.08 9.53 -11.04
C HIS A 50 5.65 8.94 -11.17
N ALA A 51 4.73 9.28 -10.27
CA ALA A 51 3.31 8.93 -10.43
C ALA A 51 2.65 9.49 -11.71
N ASP A 52 3.19 10.58 -12.28
CA ASP A 52 2.72 11.16 -13.54
C ASP A 52 2.86 10.20 -14.73
N ASP A 53 3.93 9.38 -14.79
CA ASP A 53 4.13 8.39 -15.86
C ASP A 53 3.09 7.26 -15.80
N ALA A 54 2.62 6.90 -14.60
CA ALA A 54 1.58 5.89 -14.42
C ALA A 54 0.20 6.40 -14.87
N ALA A 55 -0.06 7.71 -14.77
CA ALA A 55 -1.31 8.33 -15.23
C ALA A 55 -1.46 8.32 -16.76
N GLU A 56 -0.36 8.26 -17.52
CA GLU A 56 -0.39 8.17 -18.99
C GLU A 56 -0.93 6.82 -19.51
N LEU A 57 -1.02 5.80 -18.64
CA LEU A 57 -1.64 4.51 -18.97
C LEU A 57 -3.19 4.56 -19.03
N ASP A 58 -3.81 5.66 -18.58
CA ASP A 58 -5.27 5.88 -18.53
C ASP A 58 -5.88 6.42 -19.84
N GLY A 59 -5.11 6.49 -20.93
CA GLY A 59 -5.51 7.22 -22.14
C GLY A 59 -6.41 6.49 -23.16
N SER A 60 -6.90 5.27 -22.89
CA SER A 60 -7.68 4.55 -23.91
C SER A 60 -8.91 3.83 -23.35
N PRO A 61 -10.15 4.25 -23.69
CA PRO A 61 -11.38 3.62 -23.22
C PRO A 61 -11.62 2.20 -23.77
N ASN A 62 -10.70 1.69 -24.61
CA ASN A 62 -10.71 0.33 -25.13
C ASN A 62 -9.53 -0.52 -24.59
N SER A 63 -8.66 0.05 -23.75
CA SER A 63 -7.68 -0.72 -22.98
C SER A 63 -8.35 -1.16 -21.70
N VAL A 64 -8.23 -2.45 -21.39
CA VAL A 64 -8.60 -3.01 -20.08
C VAL A 64 -7.95 -2.13 -19.01
N GLY A 65 -8.77 -1.50 -18.16
CA GLY A 65 -8.26 -0.61 -17.12
C GLY A 65 -7.19 -1.31 -16.27
N PRO A 66 -6.25 -0.55 -15.70
CA PRO A 66 -5.09 -1.10 -15.00
C PRO A 66 -5.55 -2.11 -13.94
N THR A 67 -5.01 -3.33 -14.04
CA THR A 67 -5.35 -4.39 -13.08
C THR A 67 -4.54 -4.22 -11.80
N ILE A 68 -4.95 -4.93 -10.74
CA ILE A 68 -4.21 -4.96 -9.48
C ILE A 68 -2.79 -5.49 -9.71
N ASP A 69 -2.63 -6.50 -10.58
CA ASP A 69 -1.32 -7.05 -10.93
C ASP A 69 -0.44 -6.00 -11.66
N ASP A 70 -1.02 -5.17 -12.54
CA ASP A 70 -0.29 -4.06 -13.18
C ASP A 70 0.19 -3.03 -12.16
N ALA A 71 -0.68 -2.68 -11.20
CA ALA A 71 -0.32 -1.75 -10.12
C ALA A 71 0.80 -2.30 -9.21
N VAL A 72 0.76 -3.60 -8.90
CA VAL A 72 1.81 -4.28 -8.13
C VAL A 72 3.13 -4.35 -8.91
N ALA A 73 3.08 -4.57 -10.23
CA ALA A 73 4.27 -4.59 -11.08
C ALA A 73 4.93 -3.20 -11.14
N LEU A 74 4.15 -2.15 -11.41
CA LEU A 74 4.62 -0.76 -11.39
C LEU A 74 5.22 -0.39 -10.03
N TRP A 75 4.55 -0.78 -8.95
CA TRP A 75 5.07 -0.56 -7.60
C TRP A 75 6.45 -1.17 -7.39
N ARG A 76 6.67 -2.42 -7.80
CA ARG A 76 7.98 -3.09 -7.70
C ARG A 76 9.05 -2.38 -8.51
N GLU A 77 8.69 -1.81 -9.66
CA GLU A 77 9.61 -1.04 -10.51
C GLU A 77 10.02 0.26 -9.82
N PHE A 78 9.06 1.05 -9.34
CA PHE A 78 9.35 2.32 -8.66
C PHE A 78 10.08 2.15 -7.33
N THR A 79 9.83 1.03 -6.63
CA THR A 79 10.39 0.78 -5.29
C THR A 79 11.62 -0.11 -5.30
N GLY A 80 12.04 -0.60 -6.48
CA GLY A 80 13.27 -1.35 -6.67
C GLY A 80 14.55 -0.56 -6.33
N HIS A 81 14.44 0.76 -6.20
CA HIS A 81 15.52 1.66 -5.76
C HIS A 81 15.39 2.13 -4.30
N GLY A 82 14.38 1.67 -3.57
CA GLY A 82 14.07 2.10 -2.20
C GLY A 82 12.97 3.16 -2.10
N TYR A 83 12.53 3.42 -0.88
CA TYR A 83 11.43 4.33 -0.56
C TYR A 83 11.87 5.77 -0.24
N ASP A 84 13.18 6.00 -0.11
CA ASP A 84 13.89 7.23 0.24
C ASP A 84 13.04 8.30 0.96
N GLU A 85 12.47 9.27 0.23
CA GLU A 85 11.71 10.38 0.81
C GLU A 85 10.21 10.06 1.04
N ALA A 86 9.68 9.07 0.32
CA ALA A 86 8.29 8.66 0.40
C ALA A 86 8.03 7.62 1.51
N GLU A 87 9.07 6.95 2.02
CA GLU A 87 8.97 5.89 3.03
C GLU A 87 8.07 6.22 4.22
N PRO A 88 8.27 7.34 4.95
CA PRO A 88 7.46 7.62 6.13
C PRO A 88 5.98 7.86 5.78
N LEU A 89 5.72 8.45 4.62
CA LEU A 89 4.37 8.75 4.15
C LEU A 89 3.65 7.48 3.67
N LEU A 90 4.36 6.61 2.95
CA LEU A 90 3.88 5.30 2.52
C LEU A 90 3.60 4.38 3.71
N ARG A 91 4.51 4.35 4.68
CA ARG A 91 4.34 3.62 5.94
C ARG A 91 3.05 4.03 6.65
N ALA A 92 2.81 5.33 6.78
CA ALA A 92 1.59 5.83 7.39
C ALA A 92 0.33 5.39 6.62
N ALA A 93 0.36 5.44 5.29
CA ALA A 93 -0.75 4.99 4.44
C ALA A 93 -1.03 3.48 4.59
N PHE A 94 0.00 2.64 4.70
CA PHE A 94 -0.16 1.20 4.93
C PHE A 94 -0.76 0.89 6.28
N ILE A 95 -0.27 1.54 7.34
CA ILE A 95 -0.79 1.36 8.70
C ILE A 95 -2.26 1.80 8.77
N ASP A 96 -2.58 2.97 8.21
CA ASP A 96 -3.96 3.48 8.17
C ASP A 96 -4.90 2.53 7.41
N TYR A 97 -4.44 1.96 6.29
CA TYR A 97 -5.24 1.00 5.53
C TYR A 97 -5.48 -0.30 6.29
N LEU A 98 -4.44 -0.88 6.88
CA LEU A 98 -4.52 -2.10 7.69
C LEU A 98 -5.33 -1.94 8.99
N LEU A 99 -5.50 -0.72 9.47
CA LEU A 99 -6.37 -0.44 10.62
C LEU A 99 -7.85 -0.31 10.22
N LYS A 100 -8.12 0.03 8.97
CA LYS A 100 -9.48 0.20 8.43
C LYS A 100 -10.09 -1.09 7.89
N HIS A 101 -9.27 -2.06 7.51
CA HIS A 101 -9.64 -3.31 6.84
C HIS A 101 -9.14 -4.53 7.61
#